data_AF-A0A3M7M6D1-F1
#
_entry.id   AF-A0A3M7M6D1-F1
#
_cell.length_a   1.000
_cell.length_b   1.000
_cell.length_c   1.000
_cell.angle_alpha   90.00
_cell.angle_beta   90.00
_cell.angle_gamma   90.00
#
_symmetry.space_group_name_H-M   'P 1'
#
loop_
_entity.id
_entity.type
_entity.pdbx_description
1 polymer ?
#
loop_
_entity_poly.entity_id
_entity_poly.type
_entity_poly.pdbx_seq_one_letter_code
_entity_poly.pdbx_strand_id
1 'polypeptide(L)' 'MSSQASESVMEKYRYEILFGTWLAVTGATFLRIKRQPYSTRLKIEQYESIFKGTSLGAVLIGIGITPARSTARRFSGN' A
#
# COMPACT_ATOMS: atom_id res chain seq x y z
N MET A 1 -27.45 -4.86 9.93
CA MET A 1 -27.10 -3.43 9.96
C MET A 1 -25.61 -3.15 10.20
N SER A 2 -24.77 -4.14 10.51
CA SER A 2 -23.32 -3.94 10.73
C SER A 2 -22.50 -3.83 9.43
N SER A 3 -22.86 -4.56 8.37
CA SER A 3 -22.07 -4.59 7.12
C SER A 3 -21.99 -3.25 6.37
N GLN A 4 -23.07 -2.46 6.42
CA GLN A 4 -23.14 -1.12 5.79
C GLN A 4 -22.21 -0.10 6.47
N ALA A 5 -22.03 -0.22 7.79
CA ALA A 5 -21.10 0.63 8.52
C ALA A 5 -19.65 0.27 8.17
N SER A 6 -19.33 -1.02 8.08
CA SER A 6 -18.00 -1.52 7.73
C SER A 6 -17.56 -1.09 6.32
N GLU A 7 -18.45 -1.17 5.33
CA GLU A 7 -18.19 -0.66 3.97
C GLU A 7 -17.88 0.83 3.97
N SER A 8 -18.64 1.62 4.74
CA SER A 8 -18.44 3.08 4.83
C SER A 8 -17.09 3.46 5.46
N VAL A 9 -16.62 2.68 6.44
CA VAL A 9 -15.33 2.90 7.10
C VAL A 9 -14.19 2.49 6.17
N MET A 10 -14.32 1.34 5.49
CA MET A 10 -13.33 0.87 4.54
C MET A 10 -13.16 1.85 3.38
N GLU A 11 -14.26 2.39 2.85
CA GLU A 11 -14.21 3.36 1.75
C GLU A 11 -13.60 4.70 2.18
N LYS A 12 -13.91 5.14 3.41
CA LYS A 12 -13.40 6.40 3.98
C LYS A 12 -11.90 6.35 4.29
N TYR A 13 -11.42 5.24 4.84
CA TYR A 13 -10.02 5.08 5.29
C TYR A 13 -9.18 4.21 4.34
N ARG A 14 -9.63 4.01 3.10
CA ARG A 14 -9.00 3.07 2.15
C ARG A 14 -7.51 3.33 1.94
N TYR A 15 -7.08 4.59 1.90
CA TYR A 15 -5.69 4.94 1.66
C TYR A 15 -4.84 4.85 2.93
N GLU A 16 -5.42 5.14 4.10
CA GLU A 16 -4.81 4.95 5.40
C GLU A 16 -4.60 3.47 5.72
N ILE A 17 -5.60 2.64 5.41
CA ILE A 17 -5.52 1.19 5.54
C ILE A 17 -4.48 0.62 4.57
N LEU A 18 -4.48 1.09 3.32
CA LEU A 18 -3.48 0.70 2.33
C LEU A 18 -2.07 1.08 2.78
N PHE A 19 -1.89 2.31 3.27
CA PHE A 19 -0.61 2.78 3.81
C PHE A 19 -0.17 1.97 5.02
N GLY A 20 -1.07 1.73 5.98
CA GLY A 20 -0.79 0.93 7.16
C GLY A 20 -0.40 -0.51 6.82
N THR A 21 -1.10 -1.11 5.85
CA THR A 21 -0.80 -2.46 5.35
C THR A 21 0.57 -2.49 4.67
N TRP A 22 0.85 -1.53 3.79
CA TRP A 22 2.16 -1.39 3.14
C TRP A 22 3.28 -1.21 4.16
N LEU A 23 3.11 -0.33 5.15
CA LEU A 23 4.10 -0.07 6.18
C LEU A 23 4.36 -1.32 7.03
N ALA A 24 3.31 -2.03 7.43
CA ALA A 24 3.40 -3.25 8.22
C ALA A 24 4.16 -4.36 7.46
N VAL A 25 3.80 -4.60 6.20
CA VAL A 25 4.43 -5.65 5.38
C VAL A 25 5.91 -5.32 5.11
N THR A 26 6.20 -4.09 4.67
CA THR A 26 7.57 -3.66 4.38
C THR A 26 8.43 -3.67 5.65
N GLY A 27 7.93 -3.10 6.74
CA GLY A 27 8.62 -3.05 8.02
C GLY A 27 8.90 -4.43 8.62
N ALA A 28 7.91 -5.33 8.62
CA ALA A 28 8.10 -6.70 9.10
C ALA A 28 9.17 -7.45 8.28
N THR A 29 9.18 -7.26 6.96
CA THR A 29 10.18 -7.86 6.07
C THR A 29 11.57 -7.28 6.33
N PHE A 30 11.68 -5.97 6.58
CA PHE A 30 12.95 -5.34 6.92
C PHE A 30 13.51 -5.87 8.25
N LEU A 31 12.67 -6.01 9.28
CA LEU A 31 13.07 -6.61 10.56
C LEU A 31 13.57 -8.05 10.40
N ARG A 32 12.95 -8.82 9.49
CA ARG A 32 13.40 -10.17 9.16
C ARG A 32 14.79 -10.17 8.53
N ILE A 33 15.05 -9.31 7.54
CA ILE A 33 16.35 -9.19 6.87
C ILE A 33 17.44 -8.73 7.82
N LYS A 34 17.13 -7.78 8.71
CA LYS A 34 18.08 -7.30 9.72
C LYS A 34 18.67 -8.45 10.54
N ARG A 35 17.82 -9.43 10.89
CA ARG A 35 18.18 -10.62 11.69
C ARG A 35 18.93 -11.70 10.91
N GLN A 36 18.98 -11.64 9.58
CA GLN A 36 19.70 -12.63 8.77
C GLN A 36 21.22 -12.37 8.78
N PRO A 37 22.07 -13.41 8.76
CA PRO A 37 23.54 -13.27 8.77
C PRO A 37 24.11 -12.94 7.38
N TYR A 38 23.48 -12.01 6.65
CA TYR A 38 23.96 -11.55 5.35
C TYR A 38 24.90 -10.35 5.48
N SER A 39 25.77 -10.18 4.48
CA SER A 39 26.64 -9.00 4.38
C SER A 39 25.81 -7.72 4.25
N THR A 40 26.33 -6.61 4.76
CA THR A 40 25.63 -5.32 4.73
C THR A 40 25.24 -4.91 3.32
N ARG A 41 26.10 -5.17 2.32
CA ARG A 41 25.83 -4.88 0.91
C ARG A 41 24.61 -5.64 0.40
N LEU A 42 24.55 -6.96 0.67
CA LEU A 42 23.41 -7.79 0.24
C LEU A 42 22.11 -7.36 0.94
N LYS A 43 22.18 -6.98 2.22
CA LYS A 43 21.00 -6.48 2.94
C LYS A 43 20.46 -5.19 2.33
N ILE A 44 21.33 -4.27 1.90
CA ILE A 44 20.92 -3.02 1.23
C ILE A 44 20.20 -3.33 -0.08
N GLU A 45 20.76 -4.22 -0.91
CA GLU A 45 20.13 -4.65 -2.16
C GLU A 45 18.75 -5.30 -1.91
N GLN A 46 18.62 -6.10 -0.85
CA GLN A 46 17.35 -6.69 -0.45
C GLN A 46 16.33 -5.65 0.04
N TYR A 47 16.75 -4.69 0.88
CA TYR A 47 15.88 -3.61 1.33
C TYR A 47 15.36 -2.79 0.15
N GLU A 48 16.23 -2.46 -0.80
CA GLU A 48 15.87 -1.70 -1.99
C GLU A 48 14.86 -2.47 -2.86
N SER A 49 15.12 -3.76 -3.12
CA SER A 49 14.23 -4.60 -3.92
C SER A 49 12.85 -4.73 -3.27
N ILE A 50 12.79 -4.98 -1.97
CA ILE A 50 11.54 -5.13 -1.22
C ILE A 50 10.78 -3.81 -1.15
N PHE A 51 11.47 -2.70 -0.90
CA PHE A 51 10.84 -1.38 -0.88
C PHE A 51 10.21 -1.06 -2.22
N LYS A 52 10.93 -1.28 -3.32
CA LYS A 52 10.40 -1.07 -4.68
C LYS A 52 9.20 -1.98 -4.96
N GLY A 53 9.31 -3.28 -4.67
CA GLY A 53 8.26 -4.24 -4.95
C GLY A 53 6.97 -3.98 -4.16
N THR A 54 7.10 -3.73 -2.85
CA THR A 54 5.95 -3.42 -1.98
C THR A 54 5.30 -2.08 -2.35
N SER A 55 6.11 -1.05 -2.67
CA SER A 55 5.59 0.26 -3.08
C SER A 55 4.85 0.18 -4.41
N LEU A 56 5.40 -0.53 -5.41
CA LEU A 56 4.71 -0.78 -6.68
C LEU A 56 3.38 -1.51 -6.46
N GLY A 57 3.38 -2.56 -5.62
CA GLY A 57 2.16 -3.28 -5.25
C GLY A 57 1.11 -2.37 -4.61
N ALA A 58 1.52 -1.53 -3.66
CA ALA A 58 0.62 -0.57 -3.02
C ALA A 58 0.03 0.44 -4.03
N VAL A 59 0.83 0.94 -4.97
CA VAL A 59 0.35 1.82 -6.04
C VAL A 59 -0.69 1.13 -6.92
N LEU A 60 -0.42 -0.11 -7.37
CA LEU A 60 -1.35 -0.86 -8.21
C LEU A 60 -2.67 -1.15 -7.48
N ILE A 61 -2.61 -1.52 -6.21
CA ILE A 61 -3.81 -1.69 -5.37
C ILE A 61 -4.54 -0.33 -5.23
N GLY A 62 -3.81 0.75 -4.98
CA GLY A 62 -4.34 2.11 -4.89
C GLY A 62 -5.13 2.53 -6.12
N ILE A 63 -4.63 2.20 -7.32
CA ILE A 63 -5.35 2.42 -8.58
C ILE A 63 -6.63 1.59 -8.62
N GLY A 64 -6.56 0.29 -8.27
CA GLY A 64 -7.72 -0.60 -8.28
C GLY A 64 -8.83 -0.24 -7.29
N ILE A 65 -8.49 0.35 -6.15
CA ILE A 65 -9.47 0.78 -5.12
C ILE A 65 -9.94 2.22 -5.30
N THR A 66 -9.43 2.96 -6.29
CA THR A 66 -9.83 4.34 -6.55
C THR A 66 -11.22 4.36 -7.20
N PRO A 67 -12.24 5.02 -6.59
CA PRO A 67 -13.59 5.03 -7.15
C PRO A 67 -13.67 5.86 -8.43
N ALA A 68 -14.35 5.31 -9.44
CA ALA A 68 -14.54 5.92 -10.76
C ALA A 68 -15.27 7.29 -10.76
N ARG A 69 -15.99 7.62 -9.67
CA ARG A 69 -16.89 8.79 -9.62
C ARG A 69 -16.18 10.14 -9.52
N SER A 70 -14.90 10.19 -9.16
CA SER A 70 -14.12 11.46 -9.12
C SER A 70 -13.59 11.90 -10.49
N THR A 71 -13.53 11.01 -11.48
CA THR A 71 -13.03 11.35 -12.83
C THR A 71 -14.11 12.03 -13.68
N ALA A 72 -15.40 11.71 -13.45
CA ALA A 72 -16.52 12.26 -14.21
C ALA A 72 -16.72 13.78 -14.04
N ARG A 73 -16.33 14.36 -12.90
CA ARG A 73 -16.50 15.79 -12.63
C ARG A 73 -15.42 16.69 -13.26
N ARG A 74 -14.33 16.11 -13.81
CA ARG A 74 -13.29 16.86 -14.55
C ARG A 74 -13.51 16.90 -16.06
N PHE A 75 -14.34 16.01 -16.62
CA PHE A 75 -14.64 15.96 -18.06
C PHE A 75 -16.02 16.52 -18.42
N SER A 76 -16.87 16.80 -17.43
CA SER A 76 -18.15 17.52 -17.60
C SER A 76 -17.98 18.99 -17.19
N GLY A 77 -17.02 19.66 -17.80
CA GLY A 77 -16.77 21.09 -17.65
C GLY A 77 -16.22 21.62 -18.96
N ASN A 78 -17.04 21.48 -20.00
CA ASN A 78 -16.85 22.12 -21.30
C ASN A 78 -17.84 23.28 -21.40
#